data_AF-A0A7C1PY73-F1
#
_entry.id   AF-A0A7C1PY73-F1
#
_cell.length_a   1.000
_cell.length_b   1.000
_cell.length_c   1.000
_cell.angle_alpha   90.00
_cell.angle_beta   90.00
_cell.angle_gamma   90.00
#
_symmetry.space_group_name_H-M   'P 1'
#
loop_
_entity.id
_entity.type
_entity.pdbx_description
1 polymer ?
#
loop_
_entity_poly.entity_id
_entity_poly.type
_entity_poly.pdbx_seq_one_letter_code
_entity_poly.pdbx_strand_id
1 'polypeptide(L)'
;MFKRCQKNPIIRPADVRPSAEGYQVVGAFNPGATLFNNEVILLLRVAESCVQEQGKIRIPVYRFSEGRGIPEIKEFDALDPDVSLKDTRGVVYRDFFDSV
;
A
#
# COMPACT_ATOMS: atom_id res chain seq x y z
N MET A 1 -7.15 20.83 26.59
CA MET A 1 -6.46 21.29 25.36
C MET A 1 -5.55 20.18 24.88
N PHE A 2 -5.68 19.71 23.63
CA PHE A 2 -4.78 18.71 23.07
C PHE A 2 -3.46 19.36 22.64
N LYS A 3 -2.34 18.88 23.15
CA LYS A 3 -1.01 19.34 22.73
C LYS A 3 -0.47 18.38 21.67
N ARG A 4 -0.29 18.85 20.43
CA ARG A 4 0.37 18.07 19.39
C ARG A 4 1.88 18.03 19.62
N CYS A 5 2.51 16.92 19.26
CA CYS A 5 3.97 16.81 19.25
C CYS A 5 4.53 17.77 18.18
N GLN A 6 5.58 18.52 18.51
CA GLN A 6 6.26 19.42 17.56
C GLN A 6 6.94 18.67 16.41
N LYS A 7 7.25 17.38 16.61
CA LYS A 7 7.84 16.50 15.59
C LYS A 7 6.81 15.89 14.63
N ASN A 8 5.53 16.26 14.72
CA ASN A 8 4.54 15.74 13.79
C ASN A 8 4.77 16.29 12.36
N PRO A 9 4.58 15.45 11.32
CA PRO A 9 4.36 14.00 11.38
C PRO A 9 5.65 13.26 11.79
N ILE A 10 5.52 12.29 12.71
CA ILE A 10 6.66 11.55 13.28
C ILE A 10 7.32 10.62 12.24
N ILE A 11 6.50 10.01 11.38
CA ILE A 11 6.91 9.13 10.29
C ILE A 11 6.07 9.48 9.06
N ARG A 12 6.72 9.61 7.90
CA ARG A 12 6.14 9.95 6.60
C ARG A 12 6.32 8.77 5.64
N PRO A 13 5.53 8.68 4.55
CA PRO A 13 5.76 7.68 3.50
C PRO A 13 7.20 7.68 2.98
N ALA A 14 7.81 8.86 2.82
CA ALA A 14 9.18 9.01 2.33
C ALA A 14 10.27 8.49 3.30
N ASP A 15 9.93 8.23 4.56
CA ASP A 15 10.87 7.68 5.55
C ASP A 15 10.96 6.14 5.46
N VAL A 16 10.09 5.51 4.65
CA VAL A 16 10.00 4.05 4.48
C VAL A 16 10.36 3.70 3.04
N ARG A 17 11.25 2.72 2.86
CA ARG A 17 11.60 2.21 1.53
C ARG A 17 10.51 1.26 1.05
N PRO A 18 10.13 1.30 -0.23
CA PRO A 18 9.23 0.31 -0.81
C PRO A 18 9.77 -1.12 -0.66
N SER A 19 8.87 -2.08 -0.57
CA SER A 19 9.20 -3.50 -0.39
C SER A 19 9.80 -4.16 -1.63
N ALA A 20 9.53 -3.62 -2.83
CA ALA A 20 9.96 -4.17 -4.10
C ALA A 20 10.23 -3.07 -5.16
N GLU A 21 10.93 -3.43 -6.24
CA GLU A 21 11.13 -2.56 -7.39
C GLU A 21 9.80 -2.27 -8.10
N GLY A 22 9.61 -1.04 -8.58
CA GLY A 22 8.36 -0.59 -9.20
C GLY A 22 7.25 -0.24 -8.20
N TYR A 23 7.46 -0.49 -6.90
CA TYR A 23 6.52 -0.12 -5.84
C TYR A 23 6.84 1.26 -5.27
N GLN A 24 5.85 1.88 -4.65
CA GLN A 24 5.97 3.15 -3.96
C GLN A 24 5.17 3.13 -2.65
N VAL A 25 5.78 3.60 -1.56
CA VAL A 25 5.07 3.79 -0.29
C VAL A 25 4.16 5.01 -0.42
N VAL A 26 2.87 4.81 -0.24
CA VAL A 26 1.85 5.87 -0.27
C VAL A 26 1.30 6.21 1.12
N GLY A 27 1.61 5.37 2.13
CA GLY A 27 1.19 5.60 3.50
C GLY A 27 2.06 4.89 4.52
N ALA A 28 2.36 5.57 5.62
CA ALA A 28 2.89 4.99 6.86
C ALA A 28 2.04 5.51 8.02
N PHE A 29 1.05 4.72 8.46
CA PHE A 29 -0.03 5.22 9.33
C PHE A 29 -0.64 4.11 10.20
N ASN A 30 -1.63 4.49 11.02
CA ASN A 30 -2.39 3.61 11.91
C ASN A 30 -1.54 2.58 12.70
N PRO A 31 -0.49 3.01 13.42
CA PRO A 31 0.34 2.08 14.14
C PRO A 31 -0.38 1.49 15.35
N GLY A 32 -0.16 0.19 15.60
CA GLY A 32 -0.22 -0.32 16.97
C GLY A 32 0.95 0.24 17.78
N ALA A 33 0.78 0.46 19.08
CA ALA A 33 1.83 1.00 19.94
C ALA A 33 2.00 0.14 21.20
N THR A 34 3.25 -0.15 21.56
CA THR A 34 3.59 -0.85 22.81
C THR A 34 4.90 -0.33 23.40
N LEU A 35 5.09 -0.57 24.69
CA LEU A 35 6.39 -0.43 25.35
C LEU A 35 7.06 -1.79 25.46
N PHE A 36 8.32 -1.88 25.08
CA PHE A 36 9.13 -3.09 25.25
C PHE A 36 10.58 -2.70 25.48
N ASN A 37 11.23 -3.29 26.49
CA ASN A 37 12.63 -3.01 26.84
C ASN A 37 12.98 -1.51 26.90
N ASN A 38 12.10 -0.71 27.49
CA ASN A 38 12.27 0.74 27.65
C ASN A 38 12.24 1.54 26.32
N GLU A 39 11.68 0.97 25.26
CA GLU A 39 11.47 1.62 23.95
C GLU A 39 9.98 1.66 23.58
N VAL A 40 9.58 2.68 22.82
CA VAL A 40 8.26 2.76 22.18
C VAL A 40 8.35 2.09 20.82
N ILE A 41 7.61 0.99 20.64
CA ILE A 41 7.50 0.31 19.35
C ILE A 41 6.20 0.75 18.67
N LEU A 42 6.31 1.20 17.42
CA LEU A 42 5.18 1.48 16.54
C LEU A 42 5.10 0.42 15.44
N LEU A 43 4.07 -0.43 15.50
CA LEU A 43 3.79 -1.41 14.44
C LEU A 43 2.97 -0.73 13.35
N LEU A 44 3.66 -0.11 12.39
CA LEU A 44 3.05 0.70 11.33
C LEU A 44 2.29 -0.15 10.30
N ARG A 45 1.14 0.35 9.85
CA ARG A 45 0.58 -0.05 8.56
C ARG A 45 1.31 0.73 7.46
N VAL A 46 2.09 0.02 6.65
CA VAL A 46 2.71 0.54 5.44
C VAL A 46 1.81 0.17 4.26
N ALA A 47 1.27 1.18 3.57
CA ALA A 47 0.51 0.99 2.35
C ALA A 47 1.39 1.31 1.13
N GLU A 48 1.49 0.36 0.21
CA GLU A 48 2.23 0.52 -1.04
C GLU A 48 1.28 0.48 -2.23
N SER A 49 1.64 1.24 -3.26
CA SER A 49 1.09 1.15 -4.62
C SER A 49 2.22 0.82 -5.59
N CYS A 50 1.94 0.77 -6.88
CA CYS A 50 2.95 0.63 -7.93
C CYS A 50 2.94 1.86 -8.87
N VAL A 51 4.09 2.15 -9.46
CA VAL A 51 4.25 3.27 -10.40
C VAL A 51 3.31 3.05 -11.59
N GLN A 52 2.47 4.03 -11.91
CA GLN A 52 1.53 3.92 -13.04
C GLN A 52 2.22 4.22 -14.38
N GLU A 53 1.73 3.62 -15.47
CA GLU A 53 2.19 3.86 -16.83
C GLU A 53 1.04 4.37 -17.70
N GLN A 54 1.34 5.23 -18.67
CA GLN A 54 0.32 5.79 -19.55
C GLN A 54 -0.39 4.70 -20.35
N GLY A 55 -1.72 4.76 -20.40
CA GLY A 55 -2.55 3.79 -21.12
C GLY A 55 -2.78 2.47 -20.37
N LYS A 56 -2.26 2.33 -19.14
CA LYS A 56 -2.40 1.12 -18.32
C LYS A 56 -3.00 1.44 -16.95
N ILE A 57 -3.67 0.43 -16.39
CA ILE A 57 -4.01 0.37 -14.96
C ILE A 57 -3.07 -0.65 -14.33
N ARG A 58 -2.23 -0.22 -13.39
CA ARG A 58 -1.26 -1.09 -12.71
C ARG A 58 -1.64 -1.24 -11.25
N ILE A 59 -1.68 -2.48 -10.74
CA ILE A 59 -1.99 -2.76 -9.35
C ILE A 59 -0.95 -3.68 -8.70
N PRO A 60 -0.57 -3.43 -7.45
CA PRO A 60 0.25 -4.37 -6.70
C PRO A 60 -0.62 -5.56 -6.27
N VAL A 61 -0.12 -6.78 -6.48
CA VAL A 61 -0.71 -8.01 -5.97
C VAL A 61 0.37 -8.87 -5.30
N TYR A 62 -0.07 -9.85 -4.54
CA TYR A 62 0.80 -10.91 -4.05
C TYR A 62 0.39 -12.24 -4.68
N ARG A 63 1.34 -12.92 -5.31
CA ARG A 63 1.20 -14.34 -5.62
C ARG A 63 1.78 -15.14 -4.46
N PHE A 64 1.01 -16.08 -3.95
CA PHE A 64 1.46 -16.96 -2.88
C PHE A 64 1.96 -18.28 -3.46
N SER A 65 3.19 -18.66 -3.14
CA SER A 65 3.80 -19.93 -3.54
C SER A 65 4.73 -20.41 -2.43
N GLU A 66 4.64 -21.70 -2.07
CA GLU A 66 5.51 -22.33 -1.05
C GLU A 66 5.55 -21.55 0.29
N GLY A 67 4.40 -21.01 0.72
CA GLY A 67 4.29 -20.23 1.96
C GLY A 67 4.91 -18.83 1.91
N ARG A 68 5.33 -18.36 0.73
CA ARG A 68 5.90 -17.02 0.53
C ARG A 68 4.97 -16.17 -0.32
N GLY A 69 4.77 -14.92 0.09
CA GLY A 69 4.15 -13.89 -0.74
C GLY A 69 5.21 -13.28 -1.66
N ILE A 70 5.01 -13.41 -2.97
CA ILE A 70 5.85 -12.83 -4.00
C ILE A 70 5.14 -11.58 -4.51
N PRO A 71 5.69 -10.37 -4.33
CA PRO A 71 5.10 -9.15 -4.84
C PRO A 71 5.17 -9.14 -6.37
N GLU A 72 4.05 -8.86 -7.02
CA GLU A 72 3.92 -8.76 -8.47
C GLU A 72 3.06 -7.54 -8.84
N ILE A 73 3.35 -6.94 -10.00
CA ILE A 73 2.52 -5.87 -10.57
C ILE A 73 1.66 -6.50 -11.66
N LYS A 74 0.33 -6.45 -11.48
CA LYS A 74 -0.61 -6.77 -12.57
C LYS A 74 -0.92 -5.51 -13.37
N GLU A 75 -1.05 -5.68 -14.68
CA GLU A 75 -1.31 -4.59 -15.61
C GLU A 75 -2.55 -4.92 -16.45
N PHE A 76 -3.39 -3.92 -16.65
CA PHE A 76 -4.56 -3.96 -17.51
C PHE A 76 -4.50 -2.79 -18.50
N ASP A 77 -5.14 -2.94 -19.65
CA ASP A 77 -5.37 -1.80 -20.55
C ASP A 77 -6.33 -0.82 -19.86
N ALA A 78 -6.07 0.48 -19.95
CA ALA A 78 -6.93 1.48 -19.34
C ALA A 78 -8.34 1.56 -19.97
N LEU A 79 -8.51 0.98 -21.16
CA LEU A 79 -9.78 0.87 -21.89
C LEU A 79 -10.38 -0.54 -21.80
N ASP A 80 -9.83 -1.43 -20.96
CA ASP A 80 -10.40 -2.76 -20.76
C ASP A 80 -11.83 -2.64 -20.20
N PRO A 81 -12.88 -3.10 -20.93
CA PRO A 81 -14.26 -2.95 -20.51
C PRO A 81 -14.59 -3.76 -19.24
N ASP A 82 -13.77 -4.76 -18.91
CA ASP A 82 -13.92 -5.58 -17.72
C ASP A 82 -13.32 -4.92 -16.47
N VAL A 83 -12.57 -3.81 -16.62
CA VAL A 83 -11.85 -3.14 -15.52
C VAL A 83 -12.40 -1.75 -15.29
N SER A 84 -12.83 -1.47 -14.06
CA SER A 84 -13.24 -0.12 -13.66
C SER A 84 -12.51 0.35 -12.41
N LEU A 85 -12.16 1.65 -12.38
CA LEU A 85 -11.61 2.28 -11.18
C LEU A 85 -12.76 2.60 -10.22
N LYS A 86 -12.74 2.04 -9.01
CA LYS A 86 -13.72 2.40 -7.98
C LYS A 86 -13.38 3.76 -7.37
N ASP A 87 -12.14 3.89 -6.92
CA ASP A 87 -11.52 5.12 -6.44
C ASP A 87 -9.99 4.97 -6.49
N THR A 88 -9.25 5.90 -5.89
CA THR A 88 -7.78 5.86 -5.87
C THR A 88 -7.18 4.67 -5.12
N ARG A 89 -7.99 3.83 -4.47
CA ARG A 89 -7.57 2.72 -3.60
C ARG A 89 -7.89 1.35 -4.17
N GLY A 90 -8.60 1.25 -5.30
CA GLY A 90 -8.98 -0.07 -5.82
C GLY A 90 -9.54 -0.07 -7.23
N VAL A 91 -9.33 -1.21 -7.89
CA VAL A 91 -9.93 -1.58 -9.17
C VAL A 91 -11.01 -2.63 -8.94
N VAL A 92 -12.00 -2.67 -9.83
CA VAL A 92 -13.02 -3.73 -9.90
C VAL A 92 -12.83 -4.44 -11.22
N TYR A 93 -12.84 -5.78 -11.19
CA TYR A 93 -12.72 -6.62 -12.37
C TYR A 93 -13.96 -7.50 -12.52
N ARG A 94 -14.68 -7.41 -13.65
CA ARG A 94 -15.89 -8.20 -13.96
C ARG A 94 -16.94 -8.26 -12.86
N ASP A 95 -17.21 -7.12 -12.22
CA ASP A 95 -18.10 -7.02 -11.05
C ASP A 95 -17.73 -7.94 -9.87
N PHE A 96 -16.56 -8.56 -9.92
CA PHE A 96 -16.00 -9.39 -8.85
C PHE A 96 -15.12 -8.50 -7.98
N PHE A 97 -15.55 -8.32 -6.73
CA PHE A 97 -14.79 -7.65 -5.71
C PHE A 97 -13.87 -8.70 -5.07
N ASP A 98 -12.56 -8.65 -5.35
CA ASP A 98 -11.59 -9.31 -4.48
C ASP A 98 -11.48 -8.46 -3.21
N SER A 99 -12.38 -8.73 -2.26
CA SER A 99 -12.24 -8.24 -0.89
C SER A 99 -11.17 -9.09 -0.20
N VAL A 100 -9.92 -8.69 -0.35
CA VAL A 100 -8.84 -9.03 0.58
C VAL A 100 -8.90 -8.15 1.82
#